data_AF-E9PEV4-F1
#
_entry.id   AF-E9PEV4-F1
#
_cell.length_a   1.000
_cell.length_b   1.000
_cell.length_c   1.000
_cell.angle_alpha   90.00
_cell.angle_beta   90.00
_cell.angle_gamma   90.00
#
_symmetry.space_group_name_H-M   'P 1'
#
loop_
_entity.id
_entity.type
_entity.pdbx_description
1 polymer ?
#
loop_
_entity_poly.entity_id
_entity_poly.type
_entity_poly.pdbx_seq_one_letter_code
_entity_poly.pdbx_strand_id
1 'polypeptide(L)'
;MKVLWAALLVTFLAGCQAKVEQAVETEPEPELRQQTEWQSGQRWELALGRFWDYLRWVQTLSEQVQEELLSSQVTQELRALMDETMKELKAYKSELEEQLTPVAEETRARLSKELQAAQARLGADMEDVCGRLVQYRGEVQAMLGQSTEELRVRLASHLRKLRKRLLRDADDLQKRLAVYQAGAREGAERGLSAIRERLGPLVEQGRVRAATVGSL
;
A
#
# COMPACT_ATOMS: atom_id res chain seq x y z
N MET A 1 -42.80 -28.12 -43.38
CA MET A 1 -42.29 -29.16 -42.46
C MET A 1 -41.42 -30.12 -43.27
N LYS A 2 -40.15 -30.28 -42.88
CA LYS A 2 -39.18 -31.37 -43.21
C LYS A 2 -38.77 -31.42 -44.70
N VAL A 3 -37.49 -31.34 -45.08
CA VAL A 3 -36.35 -32.21 -44.70
C VAL A 3 -35.05 -31.39 -44.92
N LEU A 4 -34.28 -31.07 -43.86
CA LEU A 4 -32.97 -31.69 -43.47
C LEU A 4 -31.91 -31.65 -44.59
N TRP A 5 -31.05 -30.62 -44.63
CA TRP A 5 -29.67 -30.58 -44.08
C TRP A 5 -28.74 -31.72 -44.55
N ALA A 6 -27.69 -31.38 -45.32
CA ALA A 6 -26.29 -31.46 -44.87
C ALA A 6 -25.25 -31.38 -46.02
N ALA A 7 -24.38 -30.38 -45.87
CA ALA A 7 -22.93 -30.39 -46.09
C ALA A 7 -22.41 -30.89 -47.45
N LEU A 8 -22.12 -29.90 -48.31
CA LEU A 8 -21.12 -30.02 -49.35
C LEU A 8 -19.72 -29.75 -48.74
N LEU A 9 -18.88 -30.78 -48.80
CA LEU A 9 -17.54 -30.76 -49.43
C LEU A 9 -16.36 -29.94 -48.83
N VAL A 10 -15.25 -30.69 -48.78
CA VAL A 10 -13.85 -30.31 -49.06
C VAL A 10 -12.99 -29.94 -47.85
N THR A 11 -12.38 -30.99 -47.30
CA THR A 11 -10.95 -30.97 -46.96
C THR A 11 -10.14 -30.63 -48.22
N PHE A 12 -9.25 -29.63 -48.19
CA PHE A 12 -7.80 -29.77 -48.50
C PHE A 12 -7.09 -28.40 -48.62
N LEU A 13 -5.90 -28.35 -48.03
CA LEU A 13 -4.72 -27.52 -48.33
C LEU A 13 -4.52 -26.12 -47.75
N ALA A 14 -3.40 -26.09 -47.01
CA ALA A 14 -2.28 -25.19 -47.19
C ALA A 14 -2.40 -23.79 -46.60
N GLY A 15 -1.67 -23.62 -45.49
CA GLY A 15 -0.80 -22.47 -45.29
C GLY A 15 -1.53 -21.15 -45.14
N CYS A 16 -1.90 -20.81 -43.91
CA CYS A 16 -1.94 -19.43 -43.46
C CYS A 16 -1.95 -19.40 -41.93
N GLN A 17 -0.84 -18.92 -41.37
CA GLN A 17 -0.74 -18.25 -40.08
C GLN A 17 -1.49 -18.92 -38.93
N ALA A 18 -0.76 -19.77 -38.18
CA ALA A 18 -1.02 -19.95 -36.76
C ALA A 18 -0.88 -18.57 -36.11
N LYS A 19 -1.98 -17.81 -36.12
CA LYS A 19 -2.22 -16.73 -35.20
C LYS A 19 -2.32 -17.39 -33.84
N VAL A 20 -1.16 -17.57 -33.24
CA VAL A 20 -1.01 -17.74 -31.81
C VAL A 20 -1.62 -16.47 -31.23
N GLU A 21 -2.93 -16.52 -30.97
CA GLU A 21 -3.52 -15.75 -29.90
C GLU A 21 -2.81 -16.22 -28.64
N GLN A 22 -1.62 -15.63 -28.40
CA GLN A 22 -1.23 -15.32 -27.05
C GLN A 22 -2.38 -14.47 -26.54
N ALA A 23 -3.20 -15.10 -25.70
CA ALA A 23 -3.90 -14.40 -24.65
C ALA A 23 -2.86 -13.49 -24.01
N VAL A 24 -2.86 -12.23 -24.43
CA VAL A 24 -2.41 -11.14 -23.59
C VAL A 24 -3.39 -11.21 -22.43
N GLU A 25 -3.03 -11.98 -21.41
CA GLU A 25 -3.45 -11.65 -20.06
C GLU A 25 -3.12 -10.18 -19.94
N THR A 26 -4.17 -9.35 -20.02
CA THR A 26 -4.10 -7.91 -19.83
C THR A 26 -3.77 -7.72 -18.36
N GLU A 27 -2.51 -7.97 -18.05
CA GLU A 27 -1.82 -7.67 -16.83
C GLU A 27 -2.16 -6.21 -16.50
N PRO A 28 -2.97 -5.94 -15.46
CA PRO A 28 -3.44 -4.60 -15.20
C PRO A 28 -2.23 -3.68 -15.02
N GLU A 29 -2.35 -2.45 -15.57
CA GLU A 29 -1.36 -1.38 -15.40
C GLU A 29 -0.94 -1.34 -13.92
N PRO A 30 0.37 -1.27 -13.58
CA PRO A 30 0.86 -1.52 -12.21
C PRO A 30 0.18 -0.67 -11.14
N GLU A 31 -0.30 0.52 -11.49
CA GLU A 31 -1.08 1.39 -10.60
C GLU A 31 -2.44 0.81 -10.17
N LEU A 32 -3.09 0.01 -11.03
CA LEU A 32 -4.40 -0.61 -10.76
C LEU A 32 -4.28 -1.81 -9.82
N ARG A 33 -3.19 -2.58 -9.92
CA ARG A 33 -2.93 -3.68 -8.98
C ARG A 33 -2.68 -3.18 -7.59
N GLN A 34 -1.81 -2.18 -7.47
CA GLN A 34 -1.45 -1.61 -6.17
C GLN A 34 -2.66 -0.96 -5.48
N GLN A 35 -3.57 -0.36 -6.25
CA GLN A 35 -4.83 0.15 -5.71
C GLN A 35 -5.71 -0.97 -5.13
N THR A 36 -5.80 -2.11 -5.81
CA THR A 36 -6.62 -3.24 -5.34
C THR A 36 -6.05 -3.81 -4.05
N GLU A 37 -4.73 -3.86 -3.93
CA GLU A 37 -4.02 -4.32 -2.72
C GLU A 37 -4.36 -3.44 -1.51
N TRP A 38 -4.35 -2.11 -1.66
CA TRP A 38 -4.67 -1.20 -0.55
C TRP A 38 -6.13 -1.29 -0.09
N GLN A 39 -7.06 -1.65 -0.97
CA GLN A 39 -8.48 -1.78 -0.62
C GLN A 39 -8.84 -3.05 0.16
N SER A 40 -7.96 -4.05 0.19
CA SER A 40 -8.12 -5.28 0.99
C SER A 40 -7.15 -5.36 2.17
N GLY A 41 -6.43 -4.28 2.42
CA GLY A 41 -5.26 -4.24 3.27
C GLY A 41 -5.51 -3.96 4.76
N GLN A 42 -4.43 -3.66 5.47
CA GLN A 42 -4.42 -3.13 6.83
C GLN A 42 -5.13 -1.78 6.93
N ARG A 43 -5.51 -1.36 8.14
CA ARG A 43 -6.22 -0.08 8.37
C ARG A 43 -5.51 1.14 7.77
N TRP A 44 -4.19 1.17 7.84
CA TRP A 44 -3.39 2.25 7.26
C TRP A 44 -3.34 2.21 5.73
N GLU A 45 -3.40 1.02 5.12
CA GLU A 45 -3.45 0.84 3.67
C GLU A 45 -4.81 1.32 3.13
N LEU A 46 -5.90 1.04 3.85
CA LEU A 46 -7.23 1.57 3.52
C LEU A 46 -7.28 3.10 3.58
N ALA A 47 -6.66 3.71 4.60
CA ALA A 47 -6.57 5.17 4.72
C ALA A 47 -5.74 5.78 3.59
N LEU A 48 -4.59 5.18 3.28
CA LEU A 48 -3.77 5.59 2.15
C LEU A 48 -4.50 5.45 0.82
N GLY A 49 -5.27 4.38 0.64
CA GLY A 49 -6.11 4.15 -0.54
C GLY A 49 -7.13 5.28 -0.74
N ARG A 50 -7.77 5.77 0.32
CA ARG A 50 -8.67 6.93 0.25
C ARG A 50 -7.93 8.21 -0.17
N PHE A 51 -6.76 8.48 0.42
CA PHE A 51 -5.92 9.61 0.00
C PHE A 51 -5.58 9.53 -1.48
N TRP A 52 -5.18 8.35 -1.94
CA TRP A 52 -4.79 8.10 -3.33
C TRP A 52 -5.95 8.29 -4.31
N ASP A 53 -7.12 7.73 -4.00
CA ASP A 53 -8.31 7.84 -4.84
C ASP A 53 -8.76 9.30 -4.96
N TYR A 54 -8.73 10.05 -3.86
CA TYR A 54 -9.02 11.48 -3.85
C TYR A 54 -7.99 12.27 -4.67
N LEU A 55 -6.69 11.99 -4.49
CA LEU A 55 -5.63 12.62 -5.29
C LEU A 55 -5.78 12.32 -6.80
N ARG A 56 -6.20 11.11 -7.16
CA ARG A 56 -6.47 10.76 -8.56
C ARG A 56 -7.63 11.57 -9.12
N TRP A 57 -8.70 11.76 -8.34
CA TRP A 57 -9.79 12.65 -8.70
C TRP A 57 -9.30 14.10 -8.90
N VAL A 58 -8.48 14.64 -7.99
CA VAL A 58 -7.86 15.98 -8.15
C VAL A 58 -7.02 16.06 -9.43
N GLN A 59 -6.29 15.01 -9.78
CA GLN A 59 -5.45 14.98 -10.98
C GLN A 59 -6.26 15.05 -12.29
N THR A 60 -7.56 14.73 -12.27
CA THR A 60 -8.42 14.89 -13.46
C THR A 60 -8.51 16.34 -13.90
N LEU A 61 -8.33 17.30 -12.97
CA LEU A 61 -8.51 18.73 -13.19
C LEU A 61 -9.84 19.03 -13.92
N SER A 62 -10.89 18.27 -13.63
CA SER A 62 -12.25 18.56 -14.11
C SER A 62 -12.71 19.94 -13.66
N GLU A 63 -13.74 20.51 -14.30
CA GLU A 63 -14.27 21.83 -13.94
C GLU A 63 -14.62 21.92 -12.45
N GLN A 64 -15.25 20.89 -11.89
CA GLN A 64 -15.53 20.79 -10.45
C GLN A 64 -14.26 20.88 -9.59
N VAL A 65 -13.23 20.11 -9.94
CA VAL A 65 -11.94 20.13 -9.22
C VAL A 65 -11.32 21.52 -9.30
N GLN A 66 -11.38 22.16 -10.47
CA GLN A 66 -10.81 23.48 -10.66
C GLN A 66 -11.48 24.51 -9.76
N GLU A 67 -12.82 24.48 -9.65
CA GLU A 67 -13.57 25.35 -8.72
C GLU A 67 -13.17 25.08 -7.26
N GLU A 68 -13.13 23.82 -6.84
CA GLU A 68 -12.78 23.45 -5.47
C GLU A 68 -11.32 23.78 -5.12
N LEU A 69 -10.40 23.73 -6.08
CA LEU A 69 -9.00 24.13 -5.92
C LEU A 69 -8.84 25.64 -5.67
N LEU A 70 -9.80 26.48 -6.06
CA LEU A 70 -9.80 27.90 -5.71
C LEU A 70 -10.17 28.14 -4.24
N SER A 71 -10.82 27.15 -3.61
CA SER A 71 -11.12 27.13 -2.19
C SER A 71 -10.03 26.39 -1.38
N SER A 72 -10.25 26.21 -0.08
CA SER A 72 -9.40 25.35 0.77
C SER A 72 -9.84 23.89 0.83
N GLN A 73 -10.98 23.53 0.24
CA GLN A 73 -11.63 22.23 0.42
C GLN A 73 -10.71 21.06 0.05
N VAL A 74 -10.21 21.02 -1.19
CA VAL A 74 -9.32 19.94 -1.67
C VAL A 74 -8.10 19.77 -0.78
N THR A 75 -7.46 20.87 -0.37
CA THR A 75 -6.29 20.83 0.52
C THR A 75 -6.63 20.37 1.93
N GLN A 76 -7.82 20.70 2.44
CA GLN A 76 -8.28 20.26 3.77
C GLN A 76 -8.62 18.78 3.77
N GLU A 77 -9.30 18.28 2.75
CA GLU A 77 -9.65 16.87 2.62
C GLU A 77 -8.39 16.00 2.47
N LEU A 78 -7.45 16.40 1.62
CA LEU A 78 -6.16 15.70 1.49
C LEU A 78 -5.36 15.70 2.79
N ARG A 79 -5.34 16.83 3.52
CA ARG A 79 -4.64 16.90 4.81
C ARG A 79 -5.31 16.00 5.86
N ALA A 80 -6.64 15.94 5.90
CA ALA A 80 -7.37 15.05 6.80
C ALA A 80 -7.07 13.56 6.50
N LEU A 81 -7.07 13.18 5.21
CA LEU A 81 -6.73 11.82 4.77
C LEU A 81 -5.26 11.46 5.05
N MET A 82 -4.35 12.43 4.89
CA MET A 82 -2.95 12.28 5.28
C MET A 82 -2.82 12.04 6.80
N ASP A 83 -3.48 12.86 7.61
CA ASP A 83 -3.45 12.74 9.07
C ASP A 83 -4.01 11.38 9.52
N GLU A 84 -5.11 10.92 8.91
CA GLU A 84 -5.69 9.60 9.14
C GLU A 84 -4.69 8.49 8.80
N THR A 85 -4.09 8.54 7.60
CA THR A 85 -3.09 7.56 7.14
C THR A 85 -1.91 7.49 8.10
N MET A 86 -1.36 8.64 8.49
CA MET A 86 -0.21 8.70 9.38
C MET A 86 -0.55 8.26 10.80
N LYS A 87 -1.78 8.48 11.27
CA LYS A 87 -2.27 7.99 12.55
C LYS A 87 -2.38 6.46 12.57
N GLU A 88 -3.06 5.89 11.60
CA GLU A 88 -3.26 4.43 11.50
C GLU A 88 -1.91 3.71 11.30
N LEU A 89 -0.99 4.29 10.51
CA LEU A 89 0.34 3.76 10.31
C LEU A 89 1.18 3.77 11.61
N LYS A 90 1.10 4.84 12.41
CA LYS A 90 1.75 4.90 13.73
C LYS A 90 1.21 3.85 14.68
N ALA A 91 -0.12 3.65 14.70
CA ALA A 91 -0.75 2.63 15.52
C ALA A 91 -0.28 1.22 15.11
N TYR A 92 -0.33 0.90 13.82
CA TYR A 92 0.13 -0.38 13.29
C TYR A 92 1.61 -0.65 13.59
N LYS A 93 2.47 0.37 13.41
CA LYS A 93 3.89 0.27 13.77
C LYS A 93 4.08 -0.04 15.25
N SER A 94 3.33 0.62 16.14
CA SER A 94 3.41 0.40 17.59
C SER A 94 3.04 -1.03 17.95
N GLU A 95 1.97 -1.58 17.35
CA GLU A 95 1.55 -2.96 17.57
C GLU A 95 2.63 -3.97 17.13
N LEU A 96 3.32 -3.71 16.01
CA LEU A 96 4.43 -4.54 15.55
C LEU A 96 5.67 -4.41 16.45
N GLU A 97 5.93 -3.22 16.99
CA GLU A 97 7.05 -2.96 17.89
C GLU A 97 6.95 -3.75 19.20
N GLU A 98 5.74 -3.94 19.74
CA GLU A 98 5.49 -4.78 20.92
C GLU A 98 5.85 -6.25 20.66
N GLN A 99 5.57 -6.75 19.45
CA GLN A 99 5.83 -8.14 19.05
C GLN A 99 7.31 -8.44 18.78
N LEU A 100 8.15 -7.41 18.59
CA LEU A 100 9.59 -7.55 18.30
C LEU A 100 10.50 -7.67 19.52
N THR A 101 9.94 -7.62 20.73
CA THR A 101 10.69 -7.74 22.01
C THR A 101 11.69 -8.92 22.08
N PRO A 102 11.43 -10.10 21.48
CA PRO A 102 12.38 -11.23 21.53
C PRO A 102 13.45 -11.25 20.41
N VAL A 103 13.61 -10.18 19.62
CA VAL A 103 14.68 -10.06 18.60
C VAL A 103 15.90 -9.35 19.18
N ALA A 104 17.09 -9.62 18.64
CA ALA A 104 18.32 -8.91 19.00
C ALA A 104 18.15 -7.38 18.84
N GLU A 105 18.50 -6.64 19.89
CA GLU A 105 18.30 -5.18 19.98
C GLU A 105 18.91 -4.41 18.80
N GLU A 106 20.09 -4.82 18.30
CA GLU A 106 20.72 -4.18 17.15
C GLU A 106 19.88 -4.33 15.86
N THR A 107 19.34 -5.53 15.62
CA THR A 107 18.47 -5.78 14.45
C THR A 107 17.16 -5.01 14.58
N ARG A 108 16.57 -4.99 15.78
CA ARG A 108 15.36 -4.22 16.07
C ARG A 108 15.57 -2.72 15.81
N ALA A 109 16.67 -2.16 16.31
CA ALA A 109 17.00 -0.75 16.14
C ALA A 109 17.20 -0.38 14.66
N ARG A 110 17.93 -1.20 13.91
CA ARG A 110 18.11 -0.99 12.46
C ARG A 110 16.79 -1.02 11.71
N LEU A 111 15.98 -2.04 11.94
CA LEU A 111 14.69 -2.21 11.27
C LEU A 111 13.71 -1.07 11.61
N SER A 112 13.64 -0.63 12.88
CA SER A 112 12.77 0.49 13.26
C SER A 112 13.23 1.81 12.62
N LYS A 113 14.54 2.04 12.49
CA LYS A 113 15.10 3.22 11.82
C LYS A 113 14.76 3.24 10.32
N GLU A 114 14.94 2.12 9.62
CA GLU A 114 14.60 2.00 8.20
C GLU A 114 13.09 2.22 7.97
N LEU A 115 12.25 1.66 8.84
CA LEU A 115 10.81 1.84 8.80
C LEU A 115 10.40 3.30 9.06
N GLN A 116 11.00 3.94 10.05
CA GLN A 116 10.74 5.36 10.36
C GLN A 116 11.12 6.27 9.18
N ALA A 117 12.23 5.97 8.49
CA ALA A 117 12.62 6.72 7.30
C ALA A 117 11.61 6.57 6.15
N ALA A 118 11.08 5.35 5.94
CA ALA A 118 10.04 5.11 4.93
C ALA A 118 8.73 5.82 5.26
N GLN A 119 8.31 5.76 6.53
CA GLN A 119 7.14 6.50 7.02
C GLN A 119 7.29 8.01 6.83
N ALA A 120 8.48 8.57 7.11
CA ALA A 120 8.76 9.99 6.92
C ALA A 120 8.70 10.39 5.44
N ARG A 121 9.22 9.56 4.53
CA ARG A 121 9.12 9.79 3.08
C ARG A 121 7.67 9.85 2.60
N LEU A 122 6.86 8.87 3.00
CA LEU A 122 5.44 8.84 2.65
C LEU A 122 4.70 10.10 3.14
N GLY A 123 4.95 10.50 4.40
CA GLY A 123 4.37 11.72 4.95
C GLY A 123 4.81 12.99 4.20
N ALA A 124 6.10 13.08 3.85
CA ALA A 124 6.62 14.20 3.08
C ALA A 124 5.99 14.28 1.68
N ASP A 125 5.77 13.14 1.02
CA ASP A 125 5.10 13.09 -0.29
C ASP A 125 3.65 13.56 -0.23
N MET A 126 2.90 13.19 0.81
CA MET A 126 1.53 13.68 1.00
C MET A 126 1.49 15.19 1.33
N GLU A 127 2.45 15.69 2.11
CA GLU A 127 2.57 17.11 2.40
C GLU A 127 2.97 17.92 1.15
N ASP A 128 3.89 17.41 0.32
CA ASP A 128 4.29 18.04 -0.94
C ASP A 128 3.09 18.19 -1.90
N VAL A 129 2.19 17.20 -1.93
CA VAL A 129 0.92 17.29 -2.67
C VAL A 129 0.09 18.46 -2.15
N CYS A 130 -0.14 18.53 -0.83
CA CYS A 130 -0.91 19.62 -0.22
C CYS A 130 -0.27 20.99 -0.51
N GLY A 131 1.04 21.10 -0.30
CA GLY A 131 1.81 22.32 -0.55
C GLY A 131 1.74 22.79 -2.00
N ARG A 132 1.79 21.86 -2.96
CA ARG A 132 1.68 22.20 -4.39
C ARG A 132 0.29 22.74 -4.75
N LEU A 133 -0.78 22.21 -4.16
CA LEU A 133 -2.13 22.71 -4.37
C LEU A 133 -2.34 24.09 -3.75
N VAL A 134 -1.80 24.32 -2.56
CA VAL A 134 -1.80 25.65 -1.93
C VAL A 134 -1.06 26.67 -2.80
N GLN A 135 0.12 26.30 -3.32
CA GLN A 135 0.89 27.14 -4.23
C GLN A 135 0.09 27.47 -5.49
N TYR A 136 -0.50 26.46 -6.13
CA TYR A 136 -1.33 26.64 -7.33
C TYR A 136 -2.49 27.61 -7.09
N ARG A 137 -3.22 27.45 -5.98
CA ARG A 137 -4.30 28.37 -5.60
C ARG A 137 -3.81 29.81 -5.48
N GLY A 138 -2.66 30.02 -4.83
CA GLY A 138 -2.04 31.35 -4.73
C GLY A 138 -1.64 31.93 -6.09
N GLU A 139 -1.07 31.12 -6.97
CA GLU A 139 -0.72 31.52 -8.35
C GLU A 139 -1.98 31.93 -9.13
N VAL A 140 -3.07 31.16 -9.06
CA VAL A 140 -4.34 31.50 -9.74
C VAL A 140 -4.96 32.79 -9.19
N GLN A 141 -4.98 32.97 -7.87
CA GLN A 141 -5.49 34.20 -7.25
C GLN A 141 -4.69 35.43 -7.69
N ALA A 142 -3.38 35.29 -7.89
CA ALA A 142 -2.51 36.37 -8.38
C ALA A 142 -2.70 36.70 -9.86
N MET A 143 -3.28 35.80 -10.67
CA MET A 143 -3.52 36.02 -12.10
C MET A 143 -4.71 36.95 -12.39
N LEU A 144 -5.51 37.35 -11.38
CA LEU A 144 -6.58 38.35 -11.49
C LEU A 144 -7.54 38.16 -12.70
N GLY A 145 -7.87 36.91 -13.03
CA GLY A 145 -8.78 36.56 -14.13
C GLY A 145 -8.12 36.39 -15.51
N GLN A 146 -6.80 36.44 -15.60
CA GLN A 146 -6.05 36.02 -16.78
C GLN A 146 -6.09 34.50 -16.98
N SER A 147 -5.78 34.04 -18.20
CA SER A 147 -5.74 32.61 -18.53
C SER A 147 -4.82 31.84 -17.59
N THR A 148 -5.34 30.79 -16.97
CA THR A 148 -4.61 29.90 -16.05
C THR A 148 -4.17 28.60 -16.71
N GLU A 149 -4.31 28.48 -18.04
CA GLU A 149 -4.04 27.23 -18.78
C GLU A 149 -2.62 26.71 -18.54
N GLU A 150 -1.63 27.59 -18.58
CA GLU A 150 -0.24 27.19 -18.31
C GLU A 150 -0.05 26.69 -16.87
N LEU A 151 -0.73 27.30 -15.90
CA LEU A 151 -0.70 26.86 -14.50
C LEU A 151 -1.35 25.48 -14.36
N ARG A 152 -2.45 25.23 -15.07
CA ARG A 152 -3.13 23.93 -15.11
C ARG A 152 -2.22 22.83 -15.67
N VAL A 153 -1.59 23.07 -16.82
CA VAL A 153 -0.66 22.12 -17.44
C VAL A 153 0.53 21.82 -16.53
N ARG A 154 1.11 22.84 -15.90
CA ARG A 154 2.21 22.67 -14.92
C ARG A 154 1.76 21.89 -13.70
N LEU A 155 0.57 22.19 -13.17
CA LEU A 155 -0.01 21.47 -12.05
C LEU A 155 -0.21 19.99 -12.38
N ALA A 156 -0.84 19.67 -13.51
CA ALA A 156 -1.09 18.30 -13.96
C ALA A 156 0.21 17.48 -14.03
N SER A 157 1.25 18.06 -14.63
CA SER A 157 2.57 17.43 -14.74
C SER A 157 3.20 17.19 -13.37
N HIS A 158 3.09 18.18 -12.46
CA HIS A 158 3.67 18.07 -11.13
C HIS A 158 2.93 17.05 -10.26
N LEU A 159 1.59 17.09 -10.23
CA LEU A 159 0.77 16.10 -9.51
C LEU A 159 1.04 14.68 -10.01
N ARG A 160 1.22 14.49 -11.32
CA ARG A 160 1.61 13.18 -11.88
C ARG A 160 2.93 12.66 -11.32
N LYS A 161 3.93 13.55 -11.14
CA LYS A 161 5.24 13.18 -10.58
C LYS A 161 5.14 12.86 -9.10
N LEU A 162 4.47 13.72 -8.32
CA LEU A 162 4.25 13.53 -6.89
C LEU A 162 3.51 12.23 -6.62
N ARG A 163 2.43 11.97 -7.37
CA ARG A 163 1.66 10.73 -7.29
C ARG A 163 2.53 9.49 -7.55
N LYS A 164 3.38 9.51 -8.58
CA LYS A 164 4.30 8.39 -8.86
C LYS A 164 5.35 8.18 -7.76
N ARG A 165 5.80 9.24 -7.10
CA ARG A 165 6.75 9.15 -5.98
C ARG A 165 6.06 8.58 -4.75
N LEU A 166 4.88 9.09 -4.43
CA LEU A 166 4.03 8.61 -3.34
C LEU A 166 3.74 7.11 -3.45
N LEU A 167 3.40 6.63 -4.66
CA LEU A 167 3.16 5.21 -4.91
C LEU A 167 4.38 4.35 -4.60
N ARG A 168 5.55 4.80 -5.02
CA ARG A 168 6.82 4.11 -4.80
C ARG A 168 7.19 4.07 -3.32
N ASP A 169 7.01 5.18 -2.61
CA ASP A 169 7.33 5.26 -1.19
C ASP A 169 6.33 4.46 -0.34
N ALA A 170 5.07 4.37 -0.77
CA ALA A 170 4.08 3.48 -0.19
C ALA A 170 4.43 2.00 -0.38
N ASP A 171 4.84 1.61 -1.59
CA ASP A 171 5.30 0.24 -1.89
C ASP A 171 6.55 -0.14 -1.07
N ASP A 172 7.54 0.74 -0.99
CA ASP A 172 8.73 0.54 -0.16
C ASP A 172 8.37 0.42 1.32
N LEU A 173 7.44 1.24 1.82
CA LEU A 173 6.94 1.14 3.19
C LEU A 173 6.24 -0.21 3.45
N GLN A 174 5.36 -0.64 2.55
CA GLN A 174 4.64 -1.91 2.67
C GLN A 174 5.62 -3.10 2.73
N LYS A 175 6.63 -3.11 1.84
CA LYS A 175 7.69 -4.13 1.85
C LYS A 175 8.48 -4.14 3.15
N ARG A 176 8.83 -2.96 3.68
CA ARG A 176 9.55 -2.85 4.96
C ARG A 176 8.70 -3.32 6.14
N LEU A 177 7.42 -2.99 6.17
CA LEU A 177 6.48 -3.48 7.19
C LEU A 177 6.32 -4.99 7.15
N ALA A 178 6.28 -5.59 5.95
CA ALA A 178 6.23 -7.05 5.81
C ALA A 178 7.49 -7.72 6.38
N VAL A 179 8.68 -7.19 6.08
CA VAL A 179 9.95 -7.66 6.67
C VAL A 179 9.96 -7.46 8.19
N TYR A 180 9.48 -6.32 8.66
CA TYR A 180 9.38 -5.99 10.08
C TYR A 180 8.49 -7.00 10.83
N GLN A 181 7.32 -7.31 10.27
CA GLN A 181 6.38 -8.28 10.80
C GLN A 181 6.94 -9.71 10.77
N ALA A 182 7.63 -10.10 9.70
CA ALA A 182 8.30 -11.41 9.63
C ALA A 182 9.37 -11.55 10.72
N GLY A 183 10.21 -10.52 10.90
CA GLY A 183 11.20 -10.49 11.99
C GLY A 183 10.56 -10.57 13.38
N ALA A 184 9.41 -9.92 13.58
CA ALA A 184 8.63 -10.01 14.82
C ALA A 184 8.19 -11.44 15.13
N ARG A 185 7.60 -12.10 14.13
CA ARG A 185 7.09 -13.48 14.26
C ARG A 185 8.21 -14.47 14.56
N GLU A 186 9.32 -14.41 13.81
CA GLU A 186 10.46 -15.29 14.05
C GLU A 186 11.09 -15.06 15.43
N GLY A 187 11.16 -13.79 15.87
CA GLY A 187 11.58 -13.46 17.23
C GLY A 187 10.69 -14.14 18.27
N ALA A 188 9.37 -14.01 18.12
CA ALA A 188 8.40 -14.59 19.05
C ALA A 188 8.52 -16.12 19.12
N GLU A 189 8.65 -16.79 17.98
CA GLU A 189 8.85 -18.24 17.91
C GLU A 189 10.15 -18.69 18.59
N ARG A 190 11.25 -17.96 18.37
CA ARG A 190 12.54 -18.22 19.05
C ARG A 190 12.44 -18.03 20.56
N GLY A 191 11.78 -16.95 21.01
CA GLY A 191 11.55 -16.67 22.43
C GLY A 191 10.71 -17.77 23.11
N LEU A 192 9.62 -18.21 22.48
CA LEU A 192 8.78 -19.31 22.97
C LEU A 192 9.55 -20.63 23.03
N SER A 193 10.40 -20.89 22.04
CA SER A 193 11.24 -22.10 22.01
C SER A 193 12.26 -22.09 23.15
N ALA A 194 12.91 -20.96 23.43
CA ALA A 194 13.85 -20.83 24.55
C ALA A 194 13.17 -21.01 25.92
N ILE A 195 11.93 -20.50 26.08
CA ILE A 195 11.14 -20.72 27.30
C ILE A 195 10.76 -22.20 27.43
N ARG A 196 10.33 -22.84 26.33
CA ARG A 196 9.99 -24.26 26.31
C ARG A 196 11.17 -25.14 26.67
N GLU A 197 12.36 -24.85 26.15
CA GLU A 197 13.58 -25.60 26.50
C GLU A 197 13.94 -25.46 27.98
N ARG A 198 13.71 -24.29 28.58
CA ARG A 198 13.98 -24.06 30.01
C ARG A 198 12.94 -24.71 30.94
N LEU A 199 11.66 -24.65 30.57
CA LEU A 199 10.57 -25.13 31.42
C LEU A 199 10.24 -26.61 31.19
N GLY A 200 10.50 -27.15 30.00
CA GLY A 200 10.30 -28.56 29.65
C GLY A 200 10.88 -29.54 30.69
N PRO A 201 12.18 -29.45 31.05
CA PRO A 201 12.77 -30.36 32.03
C PRO A 201 12.19 -30.22 33.43
N LEU A 202 11.76 -29.02 33.84
CA LEU A 202 11.15 -28.77 35.15
C LEU A 202 9.75 -29.39 35.25
N VAL A 203 8.96 -29.29 34.17
CA VAL A 203 7.64 -29.90 34.08
C VAL A 203 7.76 -31.43 34.13
N GLU A 204 8.71 -32.03 33.39
CA GLU A 204 8.94 -33.47 33.47
C GLU A 204 9.46 -33.93 34.84
N GLN A 205 10.34 -33.15 35.49
CA GLN A 205 10.76 -33.43 36.87
C GLN A 205 9.58 -33.41 37.86
N GLY A 206 8.66 -32.44 37.73
CA GLY A 206 7.45 -32.38 38.53
C GLY A 206 6.52 -33.58 38.29
N ARG A 207 6.37 -33.99 37.03
CA ARG A 207 5.53 -35.13 36.63
C ARG A 207 6.06 -36.45 37.17
N VAL A 208 7.37 -36.68 37.07
CA VAL A 208 8.02 -37.89 37.62
C VAL A 208 7.87 -37.94 39.14
N ARG A 209 8.06 -36.82 39.84
CA ARG A 209 7.89 -36.74 41.31
C ARG A 209 6.45 -36.98 41.75
N ALA A 210 5.47 -36.42 41.05
CA ALA A 210 4.05 -36.65 41.33
C ALA A 210 3.65 -38.11 41.12
N ALA A 211 4.15 -38.76 40.07
CA ALA A 211 3.91 -40.18 39.80
C ALA A 211 4.48 -41.09 40.89
N THR A 212 5.67 -40.76 41.44
CA THR A 212 6.27 -41.54 42.55
C THR A 212 5.58 -41.35 43.90
N VAL A 213 4.87 -40.24 44.12
CA VAL A 213 4.12 -39.99 45.37
C VAL A 213 2.72 -40.60 45.33
N GLY A 214 2.10 -40.74 44.15
CA GLY A 214 0.78 -41.38 44.00
C GLY A 214 0.79 -42.92 43.97
N SER A 215 1.97 -43.55 43.97
CA SER A 215 2.11 -45.03 43.99
C SER A 215 2.46 -45.61 45.37
N LEU A 216 2.40 -44.79 46.43
CA LEU A 216 2.54 -45.18 47.84
C LEU A 216 1.18 -45.07 48.54
#